data_AF-A0A934FSX5-F1
#
_entry.id   AF-A0A934FSX5-F1
#
_cell.length_a   1.000
_cell.length_b   1.000
_cell.length_c   1.000
_cell.angle_alpha   90.00
_cell.angle_beta   90.00
_cell.angle_gamma   90.00
#
_symmetry.space_group_name_H-M   'P 1'
#
loop_
_entity.id
_entity.type
_entity.pdbx_description
1 polymer ?
#
loop_
_entity_poly.entity_id
_entity_poly.type
_entity_poly.pdbx_seq_one_letter_code
_entity_poly.pdbx_strand_id
1 'polypeptide(L)'
;MHRAVLAVVLLASVPCIWDSDTLGDELRGLPDALRLVTGRWYRHSDDYYAARIATLPARLEAEPGDLPAYDDLAVAYERRGAHDDALDVLARKRAALDRLPADDAQAKEHRYRELANRGTVLAHAGRFDEALPVLEAAIALNPAAHFGRERWQIAAIRYVAACKRDPSLWSSHDFLTFSNVLPEPMAPPITGRASYTVQRLDEPRRVPWDELYTAIAGMLRFGGRESAELYRTLGDLHLAKQDLHLAWWAYGVAIERGHPAAETIAAARASIVEHWREAMRIERKRIPIPTDDEFRAVRASGAKWLAAFQRFERAAIGAGEDVTSEAALKRRLARADAEVEELLPTGAKATTR
;
A
#
# COMPACT_ATOMS: atom_id res chain seq x y z
N MET A 1 22.35 25.61 -24.43
CA MET A 1 21.31 25.98 -23.45
C MET A 1 20.11 25.06 -23.59
N HIS A 2 20.15 23.84 -23.06
CA HIS A 2 18.97 22.97 -22.96
C HIS A 2 18.85 22.58 -21.49
N ARG A 3 17.96 23.28 -20.78
CA ARG A 3 17.59 22.95 -19.40
C ARG A 3 16.71 21.70 -19.48
N ALA A 4 17.30 20.53 -19.18
CA ALA A 4 16.52 19.37 -18.83
C ALA A 4 15.77 19.68 -17.53
N VAL A 5 14.47 19.87 -17.63
CA VAL A 5 13.57 19.91 -16.47
C VAL A 5 13.54 18.48 -15.94
N LEU A 6 14.36 18.22 -14.92
CA LEU A 6 14.31 17.01 -14.13
C LEU A 6 12.95 17.04 -13.40
N ALA A 7 11.96 16.34 -13.94
CA ALA A 7 10.72 16.09 -13.24
C ALA A 7 11.08 15.22 -12.02
N VAL A 8 11.17 15.84 -10.85
CA VAL A 8 11.25 15.13 -9.58
C VAL A 8 9.91 14.43 -9.41
N VAL A 9 9.85 13.17 -9.85
CA VAL A 9 8.76 12.27 -9.49
C VAL A 9 8.84 12.13 -7.98
N LEU A 10 7.85 12.65 -7.26
CA LEU A 10 7.67 12.47 -5.82
C LEU A 10 7.39 10.98 -5.55
N LEU A 11 8.44 10.17 -5.50
CA LEU A 11 8.46 8.72 -5.28
C LEU A 11 8.24 8.33 -3.81
N ALA A 12 7.40 9.07 -3.07
CA ALA A 12 7.10 8.77 -1.67
C ALA A 12 5.62 8.43 -1.51
N SER A 13 5.30 7.14 -1.57
CA SER A 13 3.99 6.63 -1.17
C SER A 13 4.15 5.49 -0.18
N VAL A 14 4.19 5.76 1.12
CA VAL A 14 3.69 4.86 2.19
C VAL A 14 3.43 5.74 3.39
N PRO A 15 2.15 6.04 3.67
CA PRO A 15 1.51 5.44 4.85
C PRO A 15 -0.02 5.20 4.74
N CYS A 16 -0.56 4.38 5.65
CA CYS A 16 -2.01 4.16 5.83
C CYS A 16 -2.68 5.44 6.33
N ILE A 17 -3.85 5.75 5.81
CA ILE A 17 -4.66 6.89 6.25
C ILE A 17 -6.04 6.39 6.68
N TRP A 18 -6.60 6.93 7.76
CA TRP A 18 -7.88 6.52 8.34
C TRP A 18 -9.00 7.43 7.94
N ASP A 19 -10.04 6.82 7.44
CA ASP A 19 -11.40 7.31 7.35
C ASP A 19 -12.37 6.21 7.80
N SER A 20 -13.67 6.48 7.68
CA SER A 20 -14.73 5.51 7.92
C SER A 20 -14.65 4.26 7.02
N ASP A 21 -14.13 4.39 5.79
CA ASP A 21 -13.98 3.26 4.86
C ASP A 21 -12.87 2.32 5.29
N THR A 22 -11.76 2.86 5.80
CA THR A 22 -10.59 2.07 6.22
C THR A 22 -10.95 1.04 7.29
N LEU A 23 -11.78 1.40 8.27
CA LEU A 23 -12.30 0.48 9.27
C LEU A 23 -13.15 -0.64 8.65
N GLY A 24 -14.03 -0.29 7.70
CA GLY A 24 -14.83 -1.27 6.97
C GLY A 24 -13.95 -2.22 6.16
N ASP A 25 -12.92 -1.70 5.50
CA ASP A 25 -12.01 -2.50 4.69
C ASP A 25 -11.14 -3.42 5.56
N GLU A 26 -10.70 -2.98 6.74
CA GLU A 26 -9.99 -3.83 7.70
C GLU A 26 -10.85 -5.01 8.18
N LEU A 27 -12.13 -4.78 8.47
CA LEU A 27 -13.08 -5.85 8.85
C LEU A 27 -13.31 -6.87 7.73
N ARG A 28 -13.16 -6.47 6.47
CA ARG A 28 -13.26 -7.37 5.30
C ARG A 28 -11.97 -8.16 5.05
N GLY A 29 -10.88 -7.79 5.71
CA GLY A 29 -9.58 -8.44 5.55
C GLY A 29 -8.78 -7.97 4.35
N LEU A 30 -7.58 -8.54 4.20
CA LEU A 30 -6.65 -8.17 3.14
C LEU A 30 -6.94 -8.96 1.86
N PRO A 31 -6.80 -8.35 0.67
CA PRO A 31 -6.74 -9.12 -0.56
C PRO A 31 -5.59 -10.13 -0.50
N ASP A 32 -5.77 -11.28 -1.13
CA ASP A 32 -4.67 -12.20 -1.33
C ASP A 32 -3.57 -11.57 -2.20
N ALA A 33 -2.38 -12.13 -2.14
CA ALA A 33 -1.22 -11.63 -2.85
C ALA A 33 -1.43 -11.57 -4.37
N LEU A 34 -2.19 -12.51 -4.93
CA LEU A 34 -2.51 -12.55 -6.35
C LEU A 34 -3.36 -11.33 -6.74
N ARG A 35 -4.39 -11.00 -5.96
CA ARG A 35 -5.20 -9.79 -6.14
C ARG A 35 -4.34 -8.54 -6.08
N LEU A 36 -3.43 -8.45 -5.09
CA LEU A 36 -2.52 -7.31 -4.95
C LEU A 36 -1.63 -7.09 -6.18
N VAL A 37 -0.97 -8.15 -6.67
CA VAL A 37 -0.03 -8.04 -7.80
C VAL A 37 -0.75 -7.88 -9.15
N THR A 38 -1.91 -8.50 -9.32
CA THR A 38 -2.74 -8.31 -10.54
C THR A 38 -3.45 -6.95 -10.57
N GLY A 39 -3.57 -6.28 -9.42
CA GLY A 39 -4.27 -4.99 -9.29
C GLY A 39 -5.79 -5.10 -9.27
N ARG A 40 -6.33 -6.34 -9.29
CA ARG A 40 -7.78 -6.62 -9.31
C ARG A 40 -8.38 -6.59 -7.90
N TRP A 41 -8.38 -5.42 -7.28
CA TRP A 41 -8.99 -5.12 -6.00
C TRP A 41 -9.51 -3.67 -6.02
N TYR A 42 -10.61 -3.37 -5.32
CA TYR A 42 -11.29 -2.07 -5.50
C TYR A 42 -10.56 -0.93 -4.80
N ARG A 43 -10.65 0.26 -5.38
CA ARG A 43 -10.25 1.53 -4.79
C ARG A 43 -11.30 2.56 -5.20
N HIS A 44 -11.68 3.43 -4.27
CA HIS A 44 -12.58 4.54 -4.58
C HIS A 44 -12.01 5.42 -5.70
N SER A 45 -12.89 6.02 -6.47
CA SER A 45 -12.59 6.95 -7.56
C SER A 45 -12.28 8.35 -7.05
N ASP A 46 -11.67 9.18 -7.90
CA ASP A 46 -11.45 10.59 -7.59
C ASP A 46 -12.77 11.34 -7.32
N ASP A 47 -13.86 10.96 -7.99
CA ASP A 47 -15.18 11.56 -7.82
C ASP A 47 -15.80 11.23 -6.46
N TYR A 48 -15.50 10.05 -5.91
CA TYR A 48 -15.90 9.69 -4.55
C TYR A 48 -15.30 10.67 -3.53
N TYR A 49 -14.00 10.95 -3.65
CA TYR A 49 -13.33 11.90 -2.78
C TYR A 49 -13.76 13.35 -3.06
N ALA A 50 -14.03 13.70 -4.33
CA ALA A 50 -14.58 15.01 -4.67
C ALA A 50 -15.98 15.24 -4.05
N ALA A 51 -16.85 14.22 -4.05
CA ALA A 51 -18.16 14.31 -3.42
C ALA A 51 -18.06 14.50 -1.89
N ARG A 52 -17.08 13.87 -1.23
CA ARG A 52 -16.78 14.11 0.19
C ARG A 52 -16.34 15.55 0.44
N ILE A 53 -15.41 16.07 -0.36
CA ILE A 53 -14.93 17.46 -0.25
C ILE A 53 -16.08 18.46 -0.45
N ALA A 54 -17.05 18.15 -1.33
CA ALA A 54 -18.19 19.03 -1.58
C ALA A 54 -19.22 19.08 -0.43
N THR A 55 -19.25 18.08 0.46
CA THR A 55 -20.34 17.90 1.43
C THR A 55 -19.89 17.99 2.89
N LEU A 56 -18.73 17.44 3.23
CA LEU A 56 -18.24 17.37 4.60
C LEU A 56 -17.93 18.74 5.24
N PRO A 57 -17.45 19.77 4.52
CA PRO A 57 -17.23 21.08 5.13
C PRO A 57 -18.48 21.68 5.78
N ALA A 58 -19.62 21.68 5.07
CA ALA A 58 -20.89 22.19 5.60
C ALA A 58 -21.40 21.37 6.79
N ARG A 59 -21.19 20.03 6.76
CA ARG A 59 -21.49 19.16 7.90
C ARG A 59 -20.65 19.52 9.13
N LEU A 60 -19.36 19.78 8.95
CA LEU A 60 -18.46 20.17 10.04
C LEU A 60 -18.71 21.59 10.56
N GLU A 61 -19.30 22.47 9.76
CA GLU A 61 -19.79 23.78 10.23
C GLU A 61 -21.03 23.63 11.11
N ALA A 62 -21.98 22.76 10.70
CA ALA A 62 -23.19 22.48 11.46
C ALA A 62 -22.91 21.65 12.73
N GLU A 63 -21.99 20.69 12.66
CA GLU A 63 -21.66 19.73 13.70
C GLU A 63 -20.14 19.66 13.94
N PRO A 64 -19.51 20.69 14.56
CA PRO A 64 -18.06 20.72 14.76
C PRO A 64 -17.50 19.62 15.67
N GLY A 65 -18.37 18.91 16.40
CA GLY A 65 -18.04 17.77 17.25
C GLY A 65 -18.00 16.42 16.52
N ASP A 66 -18.31 16.37 15.23
CA ASP A 66 -18.24 15.16 14.41
C ASP A 66 -16.78 14.82 14.05
N LEU A 67 -16.06 14.24 15.02
CA LEU A 67 -14.65 13.88 14.89
C LEU A 67 -14.35 12.92 13.72
N PRO A 68 -15.18 11.89 13.41
CA PRO A 68 -15.02 11.08 12.22
C PRO A 68 -15.06 11.88 10.91
N ALA A 69 -15.94 12.88 10.78
CA ALA A 69 -16.05 13.66 9.54
C ALA A 69 -14.77 14.45 9.18
N TYR A 70 -13.98 14.85 10.19
CA TYR A 70 -12.65 15.43 9.93
C TYR A 70 -11.69 14.42 9.30
N ASP A 71 -11.71 13.17 9.75
CA ASP A 71 -10.86 12.12 9.18
C ASP A 71 -11.24 11.87 7.72
N ASP A 72 -12.54 11.69 7.44
CA ASP A 72 -13.05 11.44 6.09
C ASP A 72 -12.72 12.60 5.13
N LEU A 73 -12.79 13.85 5.60
CA LEU A 73 -12.44 15.04 4.82
C LEU A 73 -10.93 15.16 4.59
N ALA A 74 -10.11 14.92 5.62
CA ALA A 74 -8.65 14.94 5.48
C ALA A 74 -8.16 13.86 4.50
N VAL A 75 -8.73 12.66 4.55
CA VAL A 75 -8.45 11.59 3.58
C VAL A 75 -8.88 11.99 2.19
N ALA A 76 -10.06 12.58 2.02
CA ALA A 76 -10.50 13.02 0.71
C ALA A 76 -9.55 14.05 0.08
N TYR A 77 -9.05 15.01 0.86
CA TYR A 77 -8.01 15.94 0.41
C TYR A 77 -6.68 15.24 0.10
N GLU A 78 -6.19 14.33 0.96
CA GLU A 78 -4.95 13.58 0.71
C GLU A 78 -5.02 12.79 -0.60
N ARG A 79 -6.13 12.07 -0.82
CA ARG A 79 -6.36 11.23 -2.00
C ARG A 79 -6.38 12.05 -3.28
N ARG A 80 -6.78 13.32 -3.18
CA ARG A 80 -6.75 14.31 -4.26
C ARG A 80 -5.40 15.05 -4.39
N GLY A 81 -4.43 14.76 -3.53
CA GLY A 81 -3.11 15.41 -3.50
C GLY A 81 -3.08 16.78 -2.84
N ALA A 82 -4.17 17.21 -2.21
CA ALA A 82 -4.29 18.47 -1.49
C ALA A 82 -3.76 18.30 -0.06
N HIS A 83 -2.45 18.10 0.07
CA HIS A 83 -1.82 17.76 1.35
C HIS A 83 -1.95 18.87 2.40
N ASP A 84 -1.82 20.14 2.01
CA ASP A 84 -1.94 21.26 2.94
C ASP A 84 -3.38 21.42 3.45
N ASP A 85 -4.39 21.29 2.56
CA ASP A 85 -5.80 21.30 2.96
C ASP A 85 -6.13 20.14 3.93
N ALA A 86 -5.56 18.96 3.69
CA ALA A 86 -5.69 17.82 4.61
C ALA A 86 -5.08 18.13 5.99
N LEU A 87 -3.92 18.78 6.04
CA LEU A 87 -3.28 19.19 7.29
C LEU A 87 -4.09 20.26 8.03
N ASP A 88 -4.69 21.21 7.33
CA ASP A 88 -5.57 22.23 7.91
C ASP A 88 -6.82 21.60 8.55
N VAL A 89 -7.43 20.61 7.89
CA VAL A 89 -8.55 19.84 8.45
C VAL A 89 -8.13 19.09 9.70
N LEU A 90 -6.95 18.45 9.70
CA LEU A 90 -6.44 17.74 10.88
C LEU A 90 -6.09 18.70 12.03
N ALA A 91 -5.60 19.91 11.74
CA ALA A 91 -5.39 20.96 12.74
C ALA A 91 -6.72 21.42 13.37
N ARG A 92 -7.78 21.55 12.57
CA ARG A 92 -9.13 21.83 13.10
C ARG A 92 -9.66 20.69 13.97
N LYS A 93 -9.45 19.42 13.55
CA LYS A 93 -9.78 18.24 14.36
C LYS A 93 -9.06 18.26 15.70
N ARG A 94 -7.76 18.57 15.70
CA ARG A 94 -6.95 18.72 16.91
C ARG A 94 -7.54 19.77 17.85
N ALA A 95 -7.89 20.95 17.34
CA ALA A 95 -8.52 22.00 18.13
C ALA A 95 -9.88 21.59 18.72
N ALA A 96 -10.65 20.76 18.01
CA ALA A 96 -11.88 20.17 18.55
C ALA A 96 -11.59 19.16 19.67
N LEU A 97 -10.58 18.29 19.50
CA LEU A 97 -10.15 17.30 20.50
C LEU A 97 -9.59 17.93 21.78
N ASP A 98 -8.94 19.09 21.68
CA ASP A 98 -8.37 19.78 22.84
C ASP A 98 -9.45 20.37 23.76
N ARG A 99 -10.70 20.46 23.30
CA ARG A 99 -11.88 20.84 24.11
C ARG A 99 -12.49 19.67 24.86
N LEU A 100 -12.10 18.44 24.55
CA LEU A 100 -12.61 17.23 25.20
C LEU A 100 -11.71 16.81 26.37
N PRO A 101 -12.26 16.19 27.43
CA PRO A 101 -11.47 15.67 28.53
C PRO A 101 -10.32 14.75 28.06
N ALA A 102 -9.19 14.81 28.75
CA ALA A 102 -8.01 14.03 28.39
C ALA A 102 -8.17 12.53 28.68
N ASP A 103 -8.98 12.21 29.70
CA ASP A 103 -9.26 10.87 30.17
C ASP A 103 -10.38 10.15 29.40
N ASP A 104 -11.18 10.88 28.62
CA ASP A 104 -12.22 10.34 27.75
C ASP A 104 -11.63 9.33 26.73
N ALA A 105 -12.17 8.10 26.75
CA ALA A 105 -11.67 6.99 25.95
C ALA A 105 -11.85 7.24 24.45
N GLN A 106 -12.96 7.84 24.04
CA GLN A 106 -13.25 8.15 22.64
C GLN A 106 -12.32 9.26 22.13
N ALA A 107 -12.07 10.30 22.95
CA ALA A 107 -11.12 11.36 22.64
C ALA A 107 -9.69 10.82 22.50
N LYS A 108 -9.27 9.83 23.31
CA LYS A 108 -7.96 9.17 23.16
C LYS A 108 -7.83 8.46 21.81
N GLU A 109 -8.84 7.71 21.40
CA GLU A 109 -8.86 7.04 20.09
C GLU A 109 -8.78 8.06 18.94
N HIS A 110 -9.56 9.13 18.99
CA HIS A 110 -9.50 10.16 17.95
C HIS A 110 -8.20 10.98 17.95
N ARG A 111 -7.55 11.18 19.11
CA ARG A 111 -6.20 11.77 19.21
C ARG A 111 -5.15 10.88 18.55
N TYR A 112 -5.25 9.56 18.74
CA TYR A 112 -4.43 8.60 18.01
C TYR A 112 -4.66 8.73 16.49
N ARG A 113 -5.92 8.68 16.02
CA ARG A 113 -6.26 8.79 14.59
C ARG A 113 -5.79 10.10 13.97
N GLU A 114 -5.91 11.21 14.70
CA GLU A 114 -5.39 12.51 14.24
C GLU A 114 -3.88 12.47 14.07
N LEU A 115 -3.12 11.94 15.03
CA LEU A 115 -1.66 11.85 14.93
C LEU A 115 -1.25 10.94 13.77
N ALA A 116 -1.87 9.77 13.67
CA ALA A 116 -1.62 8.82 12.59
C ALA A 116 -1.87 9.48 11.22
N ASN A 117 -3.05 10.07 11.00
CA ASN A 117 -3.39 10.75 9.75
C ASN A 117 -2.46 11.93 9.46
N ARG A 118 -2.14 12.76 10.46
CA ARG A 118 -1.28 13.93 10.28
C ARG A 118 0.14 13.54 9.93
N GLY A 119 0.71 12.61 10.68
CA GLY A 119 2.03 12.04 10.39
C GLY A 119 2.07 11.41 9.00
N THR A 120 0.99 10.73 8.63
CA THR A 120 0.84 10.13 7.31
C THR A 120 0.86 11.17 6.19
N VAL A 121 0.01 12.21 6.29
CA VAL A 121 -0.08 13.28 5.29
C VAL A 121 1.24 14.05 5.18
N LEU A 122 1.92 14.31 6.30
CA LEU A 122 3.26 14.93 6.31
C LEU A 122 4.27 14.08 5.53
N ALA A 123 4.27 12.76 5.71
CA ALA A 123 5.16 11.86 4.98
C ALA A 123 4.86 11.85 3.47
N HIS A 124 3.59 11.84 3.07
CA HIS A 124 3.19 11.98 1.67
C HIS A 124 3.60 13.32 1.06
N ALA A 125 3.54 14.40 1.83
CA ALA A 125 4.05 15.72 1.44
C ALA A 125 5.58 15.79 1.39
N GLY A 126 6.29 14.72 1.74
CA GLY A 126 7.75 14.66 1.79
C GLY A 126 8.39 15.34 3.00
N ARG A 127 7.58 15.75 3.99
CA ARG A 127 7.99 16.42 5.24
C ARG A 127 8.35 15.38 6.30
N PHE A 128 9.33 14.51 6.00
CA PHE A 128 9.64 13.34 6.81
C PHE A 128 10.12 13.66 8.24
N ASP A 129 10.90 14.72 8.39
CA ASP A 129 11.42 15.15 9.70
C ASP A 129 10.28 15.59 10.64
N GLU A 130 9.16 16.08 10.08
CA GLU A 130 7.95 16.41 10.84
C GLU A 130 7.04 15.18 11.01
N ALA A 131 6.96 14.32 10.00
CA ALA A 131 6.12 13.13 10.01
C ALA A 131 6.52 12.14 11.11
N LEU A 132 7.81 11.83 11.23
CA LEU A 132 8.30 10.76 12.10
C LEU A 132 7.99 10.99 13.58
N PRO A 133 8.27 12.16 14.19
CA PRO A 133 7.89 12.41 15.58
C PRO A 133 6.38 12.33 15.83
N VAL A 134 5.57 12.73 14.85
CA VAL A 134 4.11 12.69 14.94
C VAL A 134 3.60 11.24 14.93
N LEU A 135 4.14 10.39 14.07
CA LEU A 135 3.80 8.97 14.01
C LEU A 135 4.30 8.21 15.24
N GLU A 136 5.49 8.54 15.74
CA GLU A 136 6.02 7.97 17.00
C GLU A 136 5.11 8.33 18.19
N ALA A 137 4.58 9.55 18.24
CA ALA A 137 3.58 9.94 19.23
C ALA A 137 2.26 9.17 19.06
N ALA A 138 1.84 8.86 17.83
CA ALA A 138 0.68 8.01 17.58
C ALA A 138 0.89 6.61 18.16
N ILE A 139 2.01 5.96 17.85
CA ILE A 139 2.35 4.63 18.39
C ILE A 139 2.41 4.65 19.92
N ALA A 140 2.96 5.71 20.53
CA ALA A 140 3.03 5.82 21.99
C ALA A 140 1.63 5.84 22.65
N LEU A 141 0.62 6.42 21.99
CA LEU A 141 -0.76 6.41 22.48
C LEU A 141 -1.44 5.05 22.33
N ASN A 142 -1.19 4.35 21.23
CA ASN A 142 -1.76 3.02 21.00
C ASN A 142 -0.77 2.11 20.24
N PRO A 143 0.11 1.41 20.98
CA PRO A 143 1.15 0.56 20.37
C PRO A 143 0.59 -0.65 19.62
N ALA A 144 -0.61 -1.10 20.00
CA ALA A 144 -1.30 -2.23 19.40
C ALA A 144 -2.26 -1.81 18.27
N ALA A 145 -2.35 -0.51 17.97
CA ALA A 145 -3.18 -0.03 16.88
C ALA A 145 -2.76 -0.68 15.55
N HIS A 146 -3.73 -0.80 14.63
CA HIS A 146 -3.50 -1.33 13.30
C HIS A 146 -2.90 -2.74 13.26
N PHE A 147 -3.21 -3.61 14.22
CA PHE A 147 -2.62 -4.96 14.26
C PHE A 147 -1.07 -4.91 14.23
N GLY A 148 -0.47 -3.86 14.80
CA GLY A 148 0.98 -3.67 14.84
C GLY A 148 1.61 -3.18 13.52
N ARG A 149 0.83 -2.72 12.54
CA ARG A 149 1.38 -2.25 11.25
C ARG A 149 2.10 -0.90 11.30
N GLU A 150 1.72 -0.03 12.23
CA GLU A 150 2.23 1.35 12.30
C GLU A 150 3.75 1.41 12.44
N ARG A 151 4.37 0.45 13.14
CA ARG A 151 5.84 0.36 13.24
C ARG A 151 6.51 0.08 11.90
N TRP A 152 5.86 -0.70 11.03
CA TRP A 152 6.35 -1.04 9.70
C TRP A 152 6.18 0.13 8.73
N GLN A 153 5.12 0.90 8.92
CA GLN A 153 4.93 2.18 8.24
C GLN A 153 6.03 3.18 8.61
N ILE A 154 6.33 3.37 9.89
CA ILE A 154 7.46 4.22 10.32
C ILE A 154 8.78 3.70 9.74
N ALA A 155 9.02 2.39 9.74
CA ALA A 155 10.21 1.80 9.13
C ALA A 155 10.32 2.14 7.62
N ALA A 156 9.22 1.99 6.88
CA ALA A 156 9.15 2.37 5.46
C ALA A 156 9.43 3.87 5.24
N ILE A 157 8.83 4.75 6.05
CA ILE A 157 9.05 6.20 5.96
C ILE A 157 10.50 6.56 6.26
N ARG A 158 11.10 5.99 7.31
CA ARG A 158 12.52 6.19 7.65
C ARG A 158 13.43 5.75 6.51
N TYR A 159 13.13 4.60 5.91
CA TYR A 159 13.89 4.09 4.76
C TYR A 159 13.77 5.03 3.56
N VAL A 160 12.56 5.42 3.16
CA VAL A 160 12.35 6.37 2.05
C VAL A 160 13.06 7.69 2.30
N ALA A 161 13.00 8.23 3.52
CA ALA A 161 13.71 9.45 3.91
C ALA A 161 15.23 9.28 3.83
N ALA A 162 15.76 8.14 4.25
CA ALA A 162 17.18 7.81 4.11
C ALA A 162 17.59 7.71 2.65
N CYS A 163 16.83 7.00 1.81
CA CYS A 163 17.12 6.85 0.39
C CYS A 163 17.05 8.17 -0.39
N LYS A 164 16.25 9.14 0.05
CA LYS A 164 16.27 10.49 -0.54
C LYS A 164 17.57 11.24 -0.24
N ARG A 165 18.21 10.96 0.89
CA ARG A 165 19.53 11.53 1.24
C ARG A 165 20.66 10.74 0.59
N ASP A 166 20.52 9.43 0.51
CA ASP A 166 21.46 8.51 -0.13
C ASP A 166 20.73 7.54 -1.07
N PRO A 167 20.63 7.87 -2.37
CA PRO A 167 19.95 7.03 -3.35
C PRO A 167 20.55 5.64 -3.55
N SER A 168 21.80 5.40 -3.12
CA SER A 168 22.42 4.08 -3.26
C SER A 168 21.70 3.01 -2.43
N LEU A 169 21.05 3.43 -1.34
CA LEU A 169 20.29 2.56 -0.44
C LEU A 169 19.15 1.82 -1.15
N TRP A 170 18.55 2.42 -2.19
CA TRP A 170 17.52 1.77 -3.00
C TRP A 170 17.96 0.43 -3.59
N SER A 171 19.25 0.30 -3.91
CA SER A 171 19.81 -0.89 -4.56
C SER A 171 20.43 -1.88 -3.57
N SER A 172 20.61 -1.49 -2.31
CA SER A 172 21.28 -2.32 -1.30
C SER A 172 20.36 -2.85 -0.21
N HIS A 173 19.17 -2.25 -0.01
CA HIS A 173 18.24 -2.64 1.04
C HIS A 173 16.79 -2.63 0.56
N ASP A 174 15.93 -3.31 1.31
CA ASP A 174 14.52 -2.95 1.56
C ASP A 174 14.33 -2.31 2.92
N PHE A 175 13.15 -1.75 3.13
CA PHE A 175 12.88 -1.12 4.42
C PHE A 175 12.95 -2.09 5.60
N LEU A 176 12.81 -3.41 5.37
CA LEU A 176 12.95 -4.43 6.41
C LEU A 176 14.42 -4.65 6.78
N THR A 177 15.25 -4.95 5.81
CA THR A 177 16.70 -5.16 5.95
C THR A 177 17.43 -3.88 6.37
N PHE A 178 16.99 -2.71 5.89
CA PHE A 178 17.44 -1.42 6.41
C PHE A 178 17.12 -1.26 7.91
N SER A 179 16.00 -1.85 8.35
CA SER A 179 15.61 -1.91 9.76
C SER A 179 16.18 -3.14 10.50
N ASN A 180 17.16 -3.82 9.93
CA ASN A 180 17.77 -5.05 10.44
C ASN A 180 16.75 -6.17 10.77
N VAL A 181 15.75 -6.35 9.90
CA VAL A 181 14.68 -7.34 10.02
C VAL A 181 14.76 -8.36 8.89
N LEU A 182 14.57 -9.64 9.24
CA LEU A 182 14.40 -10.72 8.29
C LEU A 182 13.08 -11.48 8.54
N PRO A 183 12.39 -11.95 7.48
CA PRO A 183 11.22 -12.80 7.64
C PRO A 183 11.61 -14.18 8.20
N GLU A 184 10.66 -14.86 8.83
CA GLU A 184 10.77 -16.26 9.26
C GLU A 184 9.47 -17.03 8.93
N PRO A 185 9.54 -18.23 8.32
CA PRO A 185 10.74 -18.95 7.91
C PRO A 185 11.41 -18.34 6.67
N MET A 186 12.72 -18.51 6.56
CA MET A 186 13.45 -18.32 5.31
C MET A 186 13.87 -19.67 4.75
N ALA A 187 13.47 -19.94 3.52
CA ALA A 187 14.01 -21.05 2.78
C ALA A 187 15.47 -20.77 2.34
N PRO A 188 16.28 -21.82 2.10
CA PRO A 188 17.63 -21.64 1.60
C PRO A 188 17.64 -20.89 0.25
N PRO A 189 18.68 -20.09 -0.03
CA PRO A 189 18.80 -19.39 -1.30
C PRO A 189 18.74 -20.38 -2.46
N ILE A 190 17.90 -20.08 -3.45
CA ILE A 190 17.69 -20.94 -4.62
C ILE A 190 18.89 -20.96 -5.57
N THR A 191 19.66 -19.86 -5.58
CA THR A 191 20.90 -19.75 -6.33
C THR A 191 22.01 -19.36 -5.36
N GLY A 192 23.23 -19.87 -5.53
CA GLY A 192 24.40 -19.45 -4.74
C GLY A 192 24.73 -17.95 -4.85
N ARG A 193 23.93 -17.17 -5.58
CA ARG A 193 23.83 -15.72 -5.46
C ARG A 193 22.79 -15.42 -4.39
N ALA A 194 23.26 -15.02 -3.21
CA ALA A 194 22.36 -14.57 -2.17
C ALA A 194 21.38 -13.54 -2.76
N SER A 195 20.09 -13.72 -2.45
CA SER A 195 19.11 -12.64 -2.51
C SER A 195 19.73 -11.41 -1.88
N TYR A 196 19.49 -10.24 -2.47
CA TYR A 196 19.87 -8.88 -2.03
C TYR A 196 19.87 -8.71 -0.50
N THR A 197 18.98 -9.45 0.14
CA THR A 197 18.51 -9.39 1.52
C THR A 197 19.45 -9.95 2.59
N VAL A 198 20.38 -10.88 2.29
CA VAL A 198 20.98 -11.71 3.38
C VAL A 198 22.47 -11.46 3.62
N GLN A 199 23.20 -10.82 2.71
CA GLN A 199 24.66 -10.91 2.76
C GLN A 199 25.36 -10.09 3.85
N ARG A 200 24.70 -9.19 4.59
CA ARG A 200 25.37 -8.32 5.58
C ARG A 200 24.47 -7.79 6.70
N LEU A 201 23.68 -8.64 7.34
CA LEU A 201 22.97 -8.23 8.56
C LEU A 201 23.64 -8.83 9.79
N ASP A 202 24.10 -7.96 10.70
CA ASP A 202 24.59 -8.36 12.02
C ASP A 202 23.38 -8.62 12.93
N GLU A 203 23.28 -9.85 13.44
CA GLU A 203 22.24 -10.29 14.39
C GLU A 203 20.81 -9.79 14.05
N PRO A 204 20.28 -10.13 12.85
CA PRO A 204 19.00 -9.60 12.41
C PRO A 204 17.85 -10.06 13.29
N ARG A 205 16.91 -9.15 13.55
CA ARG A 205 15.65 -9.51 14.21
C ARG A 205 14.78 -10.33 13.27
N ARG A 206 14.48 -11.56 13.65
CA ARG A 206 13.58 -12.44 12.92
C ARG A 206 12.14 -12.13 13.28
N VAL A 207 11.28 -12.02 12.27
CA VAL A 207 9.86 -11.72 12.43
C VAL A 207 9.03 -12.70 11.61
N PRO A 208 7.92 -13.24 12.17
CA PRO A 208 7.04 -14.13 11.43
C PRO A 208 6.61 -13.52 10.09
N TRP A 209 6.72 -14.31 9.02
CA TRP A 209 6.39 -13.88 7.66
C TRP A 209 4.96 -13.35 7.55
N ASP A 210 4.00 -14.01 8.21
CA ASP A 210 2.58 -13.62 8.16
C ASP A 210 2.36 -12.21 8.73
N GLU A 211 3.15 -11.82 9.73
CA GLU A 211 3.10 -10.49 10.33
C GLU A 211 3.60 -9.42 9.34
N LEU A 212 4.74 -9.68 8.70
CA LEU A 212 5.33 -8.78 7.69
C LEU A 212 4.45 -8.68 6.45
N TYR A 213 3.91 -9.82 5.99
CA TYR A 213 2.96 -9.86 4.88
C TYR A 213 1.71 -9.05 5.20
N THR A 214 1.10 -9.26 6.37
CA THR A 214 -0.08 -8.50 6.81
C THR A 214 0.20 -7.00 6.84
N ALA A 215 1.40 -6.61 7.28
CA ALA A 215 1.82 -5.21 7.27
C ALA A 215 1.95 -4.63 5.86
N ILE A 216 2.67 -5.31 4.96
CA ILE A 216 2.92 -4.81 3.60
C ILE A 216 1.65 -4.84 2.75
N ALA A 217 0.89 -5.93 2.79
CA ALA A 217 -0.40 -6.05 2.11
C ALA A 217 -1.40 -5.00 2.63
N GLY A 218 -1.41 -4.75 3.95
CA GLY A 218 -2.21 -3.67 4.54
C GLY A 218 -1.78 -2.30 4.04
N MET A 219 -0.50 -1.99 4.03
CA MET A 219 -0.01 -0.70 3.50
C MET A 219 -0.30 -0.52 2.01
N LEU A 220 -0.22 -1.59 1.20
CA LEU A 220 -0.64 -1.56 -0.21
C LEU A 220 -2.15 -1.30 -0.34
N ARG A 221 -2.96 -1.93 0.50
CA ARG A 221 -4.42 -1.82 0.48
C ARG A 221 -4.93 -0.45 0.96
N PHE A 222 -4.43 0.02 2.10
CA PHE A 222 -4.96 1.18 2.83
C PHE A 222 -4.14 2.46 2.63
N GLY A 223 -2.87 2.35 2.19
CA GLY A 223 -2.04 3.53 1.90
C GLY A 223 -2.51 4.34 0.70
N GLY A 224 -3.37 3.74 -0.15
CA GLY A 224 -4.07 4.30 -1.31
C GLY A 224 -3.21 4.94 -2.40
N ARG A 225 -1.90 4.93 -2.26
CA ARG A 225 -0.93 5.12 -3.34
C ARG A 225 -0.03 3.89 -3.39
N GLU A 226 -0.30 3.02 -4.36
CA GLU A 226 0.39 1.75 -4.63
C GLU A 226 1.91 1.95 -4.79
N SER A 227 2.65 1.80 -3.68
CA SER A 227 4.09 2.04 -3.61
C SER A 227 4.92 1.02 -4.36
N ALA A 228 5.84 1.50 -5.20
CA ALA A 228 6.83 0.63 -5.84
C ALA A 228 7.68 -0.14 -4.81
N GLU A 229 8.06 0.51 -3.70
CA GLU A 229 8.90 -0.11 -2.65
C GLU A 229 8.13 -1.19 -1.88
N LEU A 230 6.85 -0.99 -1.60
CA LEU A 230 6.03 -2.03 -0.96
C LEU A 230 5.87 -3.26 -1.88
N TYR A 231 5.68 -3.07 -3.18
CA TYR A 231 5.64 -4.18 -4.13
C TYR A 231 6.98 -4.91 -4.24
N ARG A 232 8.10 -4.18 -4.21
CA ARG A 232 9.41 -4.83 -4.18
C ARG A 232 9.59 -5.65 -2.90
N THR A 233 9.29 -5.08 -1.74
CA THR A 233 9.39 -5.77 -0.45
C THR A 233 8.44 -6.97 -0.38
N LEU A 234 7.24 -6.87 -0.95
CA LEU A 234 6.32 -8.01 -1.11
C LEU A 234 6.97 -9.13 -1.96
N GLY A 235 7.69 -8.76 -3.02
CA GLY A 235 8.47 -9.70 -3.82
C GLY A 235 9.57 -10.39 -3.02
N ASP A 236 10.33 -9.63 -2.23
CA ASP A 236 11.38 -10.14 -1.35
C ASP A 236 10.81 -11.10 -0.28
N LEU A 237 9.64 -10.79 0.29
CA LEU A 237 8.93 -11.69 1.20
C LEU A 237 8.53 -13.01 0.54
N HIS A 238 7.92 -12.98 -0.64
CA HIS A 238 7.52 -14.20 -1.33
C HIS A 238 8.74 -15.02 -1.76
N LEU A 239 9.83 -14.37 -2.18
CA LEU A 239 11.09 -15.02 -2.49
C LEU A 239 11.67 -15.75 -1.27
N ALA A 240 11.58 -15.16 -0.07
CA ALA A 240 12.03 -15.80 1.17
C ALA A 240 11.31 -17.12 1.49
N LYS A 241 10.07 -17.31 1.01
CA LYS A 241 9.31 -18.56 1.10
C LYS A 241 9.41 -19.45 -0.15
N GLN A 242 10.25 -19.08 -1.12
CA GLN A 242 10.36 -19.69 -2.46
C GLN A 242 9.05 -19.69 -3.25
N ASP A 243 8.15 -18.74 -2.96
CA ASP A 243 7.00 -18.48 -3.82
C ASP A 243 7.45 -17.62 -5.02
N LEU A 244 8.14 -18.28 -5.93
CA LEU A 244 8.80 -17.63 -7.06
C LEU A 244 7.83 -16.96 -8.03
N HIS A 245 6.62 -17.50 -8.15
CA HIS A 245 5.61 -16.91 -9.02
C HIS A 245 5.18 -15.56 -8.44
N LEU A 246 4.72 -15.51 -7.19
CA LEU A 246 4.30 -14.25 -6.58
C LEU A 246 5.45 -13.25 -6.45
N ALA A 247 6.67 -13.71 -6.17
CA ALA A 247 7.86 -12.85 -6.16
C ALA A 247 8.09 -12.19 -7.54
N TRP A 248 8.07 -12.97 -8.61
CA TRP A 248 8.25 -12.48 -9.98
C TRP A 248 7.18 -11.46 -10.38
N TRP A 249 5.93 -11.67 -9.98
CA TRP A 249 4.82 -10.76 -10.24
C TRP A 249 4.97 -9.46 -9.44
N ALA A 250 5.25 -9.54 -8.14
CA ALA A 250 5.42 -8.37 -7.29
C ALA A 250 6.60 -7.49 -7.75
N TYR A 251 7.72 -8.10 -8.15
CA TYR A 251 8.84 -7.40 -8.78
C TYR A 251 8.45 -6.73 -10.10
N GLY A 252 7.64 -7.40 -10.93
CA GLY A 252 7.08 -6.81 -12.14
C GLY A 252 6.28 -5.54 -11.85
N VAL A 253 5.43 -5.56 -10.81
CA VAL A 253 4.65 -4.38 -10.41
C VAL A 253 5.57 -3.28 -9.87
N ALA A 254 6.60 -3.60 -9.09
CA ALA A 254 7.56 -2.61 -8.62
C ALA A 254 8.26 -1.89 -9.78
N ILE A 255 8.66 -2.63 -10.83
CA ILE A 255 9.25 -2.07 -12.06
C ILE A 255 8.23 -1.22 -12.83
N GLU A 256 7.00 -1.73 -13.03
CA GLU A 256 5.90 -1.00 -13.69
C GLU A 256 5.62 0.36 -13.02
N ARG A 257 5.75 0.39 -11.69
CA ARG A 257 5.56 1.59 -10.85
C ARG A 257 6.79 2.50 -10.78
N GLY A 258 7.87 2.19 -11.49
CA GLY A 258 9.06 3.04 -11.59
C GLY A 258 9.95 3.01 -10.35
N HIS A 259 10.12 1.84 -9.72
CA HIS A 259 11.02 1.72 -8.58
C HIS A 259 12.45 2.22 -8.92
N PRO A 260 13.12 3.01 -8.04
CA PRO A 260 14.47 3.52 -8.30
C PRO A 260 15.53 2.43 -8.58
N ALA A 261 15.38 1.26 -7.96
CA ALA A 261 16.23 0.08 -8.19
C ALA A 261 15.69 -0.89 -9.26
N ALA A 262 15.00 -0.38 -10.30
CA ALA A 262 14.36 -1.21 -11.33
C ALA A 262 15.33 -2.21 -12.00
N GLU A 263 16.58 -1.81 -12.26
CA GLU A 263 17.60 -2.70 -12.86
C GLU A 263 17.93 -3.89 -11.94
N THR A 264 18.15 -3.60 -10.66
CA THR A 264 18.41 -4.60 -9.61
C THR A 264 17.24 -5.59 -9.48
N ILE A 265 16.00 -5.07 -9.48
CA ILE A 265 14.78 -5.89 -9.43
C ILE A 265 14.60 -6.72 -10.70
N ALA A 266 14.91 -6.16 -11.88
CA ALA A 266 14.85 -6.88 -13.14
C ALA A 266 15.84 -8.06 -13.16
N ALA A 267 17.04 -7.87 -12.61
CA ALA A 267 18.00 -8.96 -12.42
C ALA A 267 17.46 -10.06 -11.49
N ALA A 268 16.71 -9.71 -10.44
CA ALA A 268 16.07 -10.66 -9.52
C ALA A 268 15.08 -11.54 -10.29
N ARG A 269 14.22 -10.86 -11.05
CA ARG A 269 13.17 -11.45 -11.87
C ARG A 269 13.76 -12.37 -12.94
N ALA A 270 14.87 -11.97 -13.57
CA ALA A 270 15.61 -12.81 -14.51
C ALA A 270 16.22 -14.05 -13.84
N SER A 271 16.79 -13.92 -12.63
CA SER A 271 17.33 -15.08 -11.89
C SER A 271 16.25 -16.10 -11.54
N ILE A 272 15.02 -15.67 -11.24
CA ILE A 272 13.88 -16.57 -11.02
C ILE A 272 13.55 -17.35 -12.30
N VAL A 273 13.54 -16.66 -13.45
CA VAL A 273 13.29 -17.29 -14.76
C VAL A 273 14.36 -18.33 -15.09
N GLU A 274 15.63 -18.02 -14.85
CA GLU A 274 16.73 -18.99 -15.05
C GLU A 274 16.61 -20.20 -14.14
N HIS A 275 16.19 -20.00 -12.88
CA HIS A 275 15.93 -21.12 -11.99
C HIS A 275 14.84 -22.05 -12.52
N TRP A 276 13.70 -21.50 -13.00
CA TRP A 276 12.66 -22.32 -13.60
C TRP A 276 13.13 -23.05 -14.86
N ARG A 277 13.94 -22.41 -15.71
CA ARG A 277 14.53 -23.04 -16.90
C ARG A 277 15.42 -24.23 -16.52
N GLU A 278 16.25 -24.07 -15.51
CA GLU A 278 17.11 -25.14 -15.01
C GLU A 278 16.30 -26.28 -14.37
N ALA A 279 15.28 -25.95 -13.58
CA ALA A 279 14.38 -26.95 -12.99
C ALA A 279 13.65 -27.77 -14.07
N MET A 280 13.15 -27.13 -15.13
CA MET A 280 12.55 -27.83 -16.28
C MET A 280 13.55 -28.79 -16.96
N ARG A 281 14.80 -28.36 -17.10
CA ARG A 281 15.86 -29.18 -17.71
C ARG A 281 16.16 -30.43 -16.87
N ILE A 282 16.20 -30.29 -15.55
CA ILE A 282 16.49 -31.38 -14.60
C ILE A 282 15.28 -32.32 -14.47
N GLU A 283 14.09 -31.78 -14.19
CA GLU A 283 12.90 -32.60 -13.90
C GLU A 283 12.21 -33.14 -15.15
N ARG A 284 12.58 -32.65 -16.36
CA ARG A 284 11.92 -32.95 -17.64
C ARG A 284 10.40 -32.66 -17.62
N LYS A 285 9.96 -31.78 -16.72
CA LYS A 285 8.58 -31.30 -16.64
C LYS A 285 8.47 -29.94 -17.31
N ARG A 286 7.35 -29.70 -17.97
CA ARG A 286 7.02 -28.37 -18.51
C ARG A 286 6.46 -27.52 -17.38
N ILE A 287 7.28 -26.59 -16.88
CA ILE A 287 6.84 -25.57 -15.91
C ILE A 287 6.40 -24.36 -16.75
N PRO A 288 5.15 -23.89 -16.62
CA PRO A 288 4.74 -22.67 -17.29
C PRO A 288 5.51 -21.48 -16.71
N ILE A 289 6.35 -20.85 -17.52
CA ILE A 289 7.10 -19.65 -17.13
C ILE A 289 6.29 -18.42 -17.59
N PRO A 290 5.93 -17.50 -16.69
CA PRO A 290 5.21 -16.30 -17.06
C PRO A 290 6.05 -15.40 -17.96
N THR A 291 5.39 -14.70 -18.88
CA THR A 291 6.04 -13.78 -19.84
C THR A 291 5.69 -12.33 -19.55
N ASP A 292 6.46 -11.39 -20.08
CA ASP A 292 6.13 -9.96 -19.96
C ASP A 292 4.84 -9.58 -20.69
N ASP A 293 4.51 -10.25 -21.79
CA ASP A 293 3.23 -10.07 -22.49
C ASP A 293 2.06 -10.50 -21.62
N GLU A 294 2.18 -11.66 -20.98
CA GLU A 294 1.20 -12.14 -20.02
C GLU A 294 1.07 -11.22 -18.81
N PHE A 295 2.20 -10.76 -18.26
CA PHE A 295 2.22 -9.77 -17.18
C PHE A 295 1.39 -8.54 -17.57
N ARG A 296 1.68 -7.95 -18.73
CA ARG A 296 0.93 -6.80 -19.24
C ARG A 296 -0.55 -7.11 -19.44
N ALA A 297 -0.90 -8.28 -19.98
CA ALA A 297 -2.28 -8.67 -20.24
C ALA A 297 -3.09 -8.80 -18.94
N VAL A 298 -2.54 -9.49 -17.93
CA VAL A 298 -3.19 -9.68 -16.62
C VAL A 298 -3.34 -8.34 -15.90
N ARG A 299 -2.29 -7.52 -15.89
CA ARG A 299 -2.34 -6.16 -15.30
C ARG A 299 -3.37 -5.28 -16.00
N ALA A 300 -3.47 -5.36 -17.33
CA ALA A 300 -4.48 -4.64 -18.09
C ALA A 300 -5.91 -5.14 -17.78
N SER A 301 -6.12 -6.43 -17.56
CA SER A 301 -7.41 -6.98 -17.10
C SER A 301 -7.78 -6.42 -15.72
N GLY A 302 -6.84 -6.42 -14.76
CA GLY A 302 -7.05 -5.82 -13.44
C GLY A 302 -7.39 -4.33 -13.51
N ALA A 303 -6.68 -3.56 -14.34
CA ALA A 303 -6.94 -2.15 -14.55
C ALA A 303 -8.32 -1.88 -15.17
N LYS A 304 -8.75 -2.69 -16.17
CA LYS A 304 -10.09 -2.62 -16.75
C LYS A 304 -11.18 -2.87 -15.71
N TRP A 305 -10.98 -3.88 -14.86
CA TRP A 305 -11.92 -4.19 -13.78
C TRP A 305 -12.05 -3.04 -12.78
N LEU A 306 -10.92 -2.44 -12.36
CA LEU A 306 -10.95 -1.28 -11.47
C LEU A 306 -11.65 -0.08 -12.12
N ALA A 307 -11.37 0.17 -13.39
CA ALA A 307 -12.03 1.24 -14.14
C ALA A 307 -13.55 1.01 -14.26
N ALA A 308 -13.99 -0.24 -14.44
CA ALA A 308 -15.40 -0.60 -14.45
C ALA A 308 -16.05 -0.35 -13.08
N PHE A 309 -15.41 -0.81 -11.99
CA PHE A 309 -15.85 -0.54 -10.62
C PHE A 309 -16.03 0.96 -10.37
N GLN A 310 -15.00 1.76 -10.67
CA GLN A 310 -15.01 3.21 -10.45
C GLN A 310 -16.03 3.93 -11.35
N ARG A 311 -16.28 3.44 -12.55
CA ARG A 311 -17.34 3.98 -13.42
C ARG A 311 -18.74 3.73 -12.84
N PHE A 312 -18.99 2.56 -12.26
CA PHE A 312 -20.25 2.30 -11.56
C PHE A 312 -20.40 3.11 -10.28
N GLU A 313 -19.30 3.37 -9.57
CA GLU A 313 -19.29 4.28 -8.42
C GLU A 313 -19.62 5.72 -8.83
N ARG A 314 -18.95 6.26 -9.86
CA ARG A 314 -19.27 7.58 -10.42
C ARG A 314 -20.73 7.72 -10.81
N ALA A 315 -21.28 6.70 -11.49
CA ALA A 315 -22.68 6.71 -11.89
C ALA A 315 -23.65 6.77 -10.69
N ALA A 316 -23.35 6.00 -9.64
CA ALA A 316 -24.14 6.01 -8.41
C ALA A 316 -24.07 7.38 -7.69
N ILE A 317 -22.87 7.97 -7.58
CA ILE A 317 -22.69 9.32 -7.03
C ILE A 317 -23.52 10.35 -7.83
N GLY A 318 -23.44 10.32 -9.15
CA GLY A 318 -24.18 11.24 -10.02
C GLY A 318 -25.70 11.09 -9.94
N ALA A 319 -26.19 9.90 -9.57
CA ALA A 319 -27.60 9.61 -9.33
C ALA A 319 -28.06 9.92 -7.90
N GLY A 320 -27.17 10.36 -7.01
CA GLY A 320 -27.47 10.57 -5.58
C GLY A 320 -27.71 9.26 -4.83
N GLU A 321 -27.23 8.13 -5.35
CA GLU A 321 -27.35 6.83 -4.70
C GLU A 321 -26.34 6.69 -3.55
N ASP A 322 -26.67 5.86 -2.57
CA ASP A 322 -25.72 5.49 -1.52
C ASP A 322 -24.51 4.75 -2.09
N VAL A 323 -23.32 5.29 -1.80
CA VAL A 323 -22.04 4.70 -2.18
C VAL A 323 -21.18 4.22 -1.02
N THR A 324 -21.65 4.37 0.21
CA THR A 324 -20.88 4.03 1.42
C THR A 324 -21.28 2.69 2.03
N SER A 325 -22.52 2.23 1.84
CA SER A 325 -22.94 0.98 2.48
C SER A 325 -22.27 -0.27 1.88
N GLU A 326 -22.16 -1.29 2.74
CA GLU A 326 -21.74 -2.65 2.38
C GLU A 326 -22.54 -3.21 1.18
N ALA A 327 -23.85 -2.97 1.17
CA ALA A 327 -24.73 -3.46 0.11
C ALA A 327 -24.44 -2.75 -1.21
N ALA A 328 -24.19 -1.44 -1.18
CA ALA A 328 -23.81 -0.67 -2.37
C ALA A 328 -22.46 -1.12 -2.93
N LEU A 329 -21.47 -1.33 -2.06
CA LEU A 329 -20.15 -1.85 -2.44
C LEU A 329 -20.29 -3.23 -3.12
N LYS A 330 -21.00 -4.18 -2.51
CA LYS A 330 -21.22 -5.52 -3.07
C LYS A 330 -21.87 -5.49 -4.44
N ARG A 331 -22.88 -4.64 -4.64
CA ARG A 331 -23.52 -4.46 -5.95
C ARG A 331 -22.53 -3.96 -7.01
N ARG A 332 -21.69 -2.98 -6.67
CA ARG A 332 -20.68 -2.45 -7.61
C ARG A 332 -19.61 -3.48 -7.94
N LEU A 333 -19.12 -4.22 -6.95
CA LEU A 333 -18.16 -5.32 -7.16
C LEU A 333 -18.73 -6.37 -8.11
N ALA A 334 -19.96 -6.82 -7.88
CA ALA A 334 -20.63 -7.80 -8.74
C ALA A 334 -20.81 -7.31 -10.18
N ARG A 335 -21.13 -6.02 -10.38
CA ARG A 335 -21.21 -5.43 -11.72
C ARG A 335 -19.85 -5.37 -12.43
N ALA A 336 -18.78 -5.01 -11.71
CA ALA A 336 -17.44 -4.99 -12.27
C ALA A 336 -16.96 -6.40 -12.66
N ASP A 337 -17.26 -7.40 -11.82
CA ASP A 337 -16.98 -8.80 -12.12
C ASP A 337 -17.72 -9.33 -13.34
N ALA A 338 -19.00 -8.96 -13.50
CA ALA A 338 -19.80 -9.37 -14.65
C ALA A 338 -19.33 -8.72 -15.97
N GLU A 339 -18.73 -7.53 -15.91
CA GLU A 339 -18.26 -6.83 -17.12
C GLU A 339 -16.86 -7.25 -17.55
N VAL A 340 -15.96 -7.54 -16.61
CA VAL A 340 -14.55 -7.80 -16.91
C VAL A 340 -14.17 -9.21 -16.49
N GLU A 341 -14.05 -10.08 -17.48
CA GLU A 341 -13.51 -11.43 -17.33
C GLU A 341 -12.13 -11.39 -16.66
N GLU A 342 -11.95 -12.26 -15.67
CA GLU A 342 -10.71 -12.36 -14.92
C GLU A 342 -9.66 -13.12 -15.72
N LEU A 343 -8.56 -12.44 -16.06
CA LEU A 343 -7.38 -13.09 -16.61
C LEU A 343 -6.42 -13.43 -15.45
N LEU A 344 -6.17 -14.73 -15.24
CA LEU A 344 -5.29 -15.21 -14.19
C LEU A 344 -3.86 -15.44 -14.70
N PRO A 345 -2.84 -15.22 -13.85
CA PRO A 345 -1.49 -15.68 -14.11
C PRO A 345 -1.40 -17.17 -14.40
N THR A 346 -0.51 -17.55 -15.31
CA THR A 346 -0.22 -18.94 -15.64
C THR A 346 0.34 -19.65 -14.42
N GLY A 347 -0.21 -20.83 -14.13
CA GLY A 347 0.12 -21.60 -12.92
C GLY A 347 -0.69 -21.21 -11.69
N ALA A 348 -1.44 -20.09 -11.72
CA ALA A 348 -2.43 -19.81 -10.69
C ALA A 348 -3.65 -20.72 -10.89
N LYS A 349 -4.06 -21.44 -9.84
CA LYS A 349 -5.40 -22.03 -9.80
C LYS A 349 -6.39 -20.91 -9.47
N ALA A 350 -7.54 -20.88 -10.13
CA ALA A 350 -8.65 -20.06 -9.66
C ALA A 350 -8.97 -20.49 -8.22
N THR A 351 -8.66 -19.64 -7.25
CA THR A 351 -9.18 -19.81 -5.89
C THR A 351 -10.67 -19.52 -5.98
N THR A 352 -11.48 -20.58 -5.97
CA THR A 352 -12.93 -20.48 -5.77
C THR A 352 -13.17 -19.69 -4.48
N ARG A 353 -13.97 -18.62 -4.63
CA ARG A 353 -14.30 -17.62 -3.60
C ARG A 353 -14.77 -18.20 -2.29
#